data_AF-V5HIM9-F1
#
_entry.id   AF-V5HIM9-F1
#
_cell.length_a   1.000
_cell.length_b   1.000
_cell.length_c   1.000
_cell.angle_alpha   90.00
_cell.angle_beta   90.00
_cell.angle_gamma   90.00
#
_symmetry.space_group_name_H-M   'P 1'
#
loop_
_entity.id
_entity.type
_entity.pdbx_description
1 polymer ?
#
loop_
_entity_poly.entity_id
_entity_poly.type
_entity_poly.pdbx_seq_one_letter_code
_entity_poly.pdbx_strand_id
1 'polypeptide(L)'
;MRSLDLSKLQESNRQNWLRLQRLKEHQRKLDEARYRKELLQEQLEAEKIAAEIAGEKADTHVHEGTISPEQLNTLKGKQVHSQIVKEEVTAQLARERANAEIYELRKSQRIQQERDSRRLKHQRSRWLQSALNTILKLILIIILISLAVLGLYRMYRWVTEAPLIKEVEKRVEVPVEKRVEVPVEKVVEKKVEVIPDECTQIRRNGKIYIDCDGVKVDGANTLGNEKLSRMPELLQE
;
A
#
# COMPACT_ATOMS: atom_id res chain seq x y z
N MET A 1 -3.67 12.75 13.97
CA MET A 1 -2.92 12.73 15.26
C MET A 1 -3.71 11.86 16.23
N ARG A 2 -3.14 10.75 16.72
CA ARG A 2 -3.81 9.90 17.73
C ARG A 2 -3.73 10.61 19.07
N SER A 3 -4.86 10.96 19.67
CA SER A 3 -4.92 11.49 21.02
C SER A 3 -4.22 10.49 21.96
N LEU A 4 -3.18 10.96 22.66
CA LEU A 4 -2.61 10.22 23.78
C LEU A 4 -3.70 10.11 24.85
N ASP A 5 -4.24 8.91 25.04
CA ASP A 5 -5.16 8.60 26.14
C ASP A 5 -4.42 8.79 27.47
N LEU A 6 -4.52 9.99 28.04
CA LEU A 6 -3.95 10.34 29.35
C LEU A 6 -4.44 9.38 30.46
N SER A 7 -5.65 8.86 30.32
CA SER A 7 -6.25 7.85 31.22
C SER A 7 -5.42 6.57 31.28
N LYS A 8 -5.00 6.03 30.12
CA LYS A 8 -4.18 4.80 30.04
C LYS A 8 -2.80 5.02 30.66
N LEU A 9 -2.25 6.22 30.53
CA LEU A 9 -0.94 6.57 31.08
C LEU A 9 -0.99 6.71 32.61
N GLN A 10 -2.05 7.34 33.15
CA GLN A 10 -2.30 7.40 34.59
C GLN A 10 -2.53 6.01 35.20
N GLU A 11 -3.29 5.14 34.51
CA GLU A 11 -3.55 3.78 34.98
C GLU A 11 -2.28 2.92 34.99
N SER A 12 -1.43 3.06 33.98
CA SER A 12 -0.11 2.39 33.94
C SER A 12 0.80 2.85 35.09
N ASN A 13 0.85 4.16 35.36
CA ASN A 13 1.63 4.70 36.47
C ASN A 13 1.12 4.20 37.83
N ARG A 14 -0.21 4.15 38.03
CA ARG A 14 -0.82 3.60 39.24
C ARG A 14 -0.45 2.13 39.44
N GLN A 15 -0.50 1.32 38.38
CA GLN A 15 -0.12 -0.09 38.45
C GLN A 15 1.37 -0.28 38.78
N ASN A 16 2.25 0.55 38.21
CA ASN A 16 3.69 0.53 38.54
C ASN A 16 3.94 0.88 40.00
N TRP A 17 3.24 1.88 40.53
CA TRP A 17 3.36 2.27 41.93
C TRP A 17 2.92 1.15 42.89
N LEU A 18 1.80 0.47 42.58
CA LEU A 18 1.34 -0.70 43.34
C LEU A 18 2.31 -1.89 43.27
N ARG A 19 3.00 -2.10 42.13
CA ARG A 19 4.06 -3.12 42.03
C ARG A 19 5.26 -2.76 42.91
N LEU A 20 5.70 -1.51 42.88
CA LEU A 20 6.81 -1.03 43.70
C LEU A 20 6.52 -1.17 45.19
N GLN A 21 5.30 -0.85 45.62
CA GLN A 21 4.90 -1.07 47.01
C GLN A 21 4.98 -2.56 47.40
N ARG A 22 4.42 -3.46 46.58
CA ARG A 22 4.49 -4.91 46.84
C ARG A 22 5.92 -5.43 46.91
N LEU A 23 6.81 -4.93 46.06
CA LEU A 23 8.23 -5.29 46.09
C LEU A 23 8.91 -4.82 47.39
N LYS A 24 8.66 -3.58 47.81
CA LYS A 24 9.19 -3.06 49.09
C LYS A 24 8.68 -3.85 50.29
N GLU A 25 7.40 -4.19 50.30
CA GLU A 25 6.81 -4.98 51.38
C GLU A 25 7.40 -6.40 51.43
N HIS A 26 7.60 -7.02 50.27
CA HIS A 26 8.25 -8.33 50.18
C HIS A 26 9.71 -8.27 50.65
N GLN A 27 10.46 -7.21 50.32
CA GLN A 27 11.81 -7.03 50.82
C GLN A 27 11.83 -6.91 52.35
N ARG A 28 10.95 -6.11 52.94
CA ARG A 28 10.83 -6.00 54.40
C ARG A 28 10.55 -7.35 55.06
N LYS A 29 9.63 -8.15 54.50
CA LYS A 29 9.34 -9.50 55.02
C LYS A 29 10.54 -10.44 54.94
N LEU A 30 11.34 -10.34 53.88
CA LEU A 30 12.57 -11.12 53.76
C LEU A 30 13.61 -10.69 54.81
N ASP A 31 13.76 -9.39 55.04
CA ASP A 31 14.71 -8.86 56.01
C ASP A 31 14.30 -9.23 57.45
N GLU A 32 13.00 -9.13 57.77
CA GLU A 32 12.44 -9.60 59.04
C GLU A 32 12.65 -11.11 59.25
N ALA A 33 12.47 -11.93 58.20
CA ALA A 33 12.69 -13.36 58.27
C ALA A 33 14.17 -13.70 58.50
N ARG A 34 15.11 -12.97 57.88
CA ARG A 34 16.55 -13.15 58.14
C ARG A 34 16.89 -12.79 59.57
N TYR A 35 16.42 -11.65 60.05
CA TYR A 35 16.66 -11.21 61.43
C TYR A 35 16.12 -12.23 62.45
N ARG A 36 14.91 -12.75 62.23
CA ARG A 36 14.35 -13.81 63.08
C ARG A 36 15.20 -15.08 63.08
N LYS A 37 15.75 -15.45 61.93
CA LYS A 37 16.63 -16.62 61.81
C LYS A 37 17.94 -16.42 62.60
N GLU A 38 18.55 -15.25 62.47
CA GLU A 38 19.76 -14.88 63.22
C GLU A 38 19.52 -14.92 64.73
N LEU A 39 18.40 -14.34 65.19
CA LEU A 39 18.00 -14.36 66.60
C LEU A 39 17.81 -15.79 67.14
N LEU A 40 17.16 -16.67 66.36
CA LEU A 40 16.98 -18.06 66.75
C LEU A 40 18.31 -18.83 66.79
N GLN A 41 19.26 -18.52 65.90
CA GLN A 41 20.58 -19.12 65.95
C GLN A 41 21.35 -18.68 67.20
N GLU A 42 21.29 -17.40 67.55
CA GLU A 42 21.93 -16.86 68.76
C GLU A 42 21.34 -17.50 70.03
N GLN A 43 20.01 -17.66 70.10
CA GLN A 43 19.35 -18.38 71.20
C GLN A 43 19.80 -19.84 71.30
N LEU A 44 19.92 -20.53 70.18
CA LEU A 44 20.35 -21.93 70.14
C LEU A 44 21.83 -22.08 70.55
N GLU A 45 22.68 -21.12 70.19
CA GLU A 45 24.08 -21.08 70.62
C GLU A 45 24.20 -20.81 72.12
N ALA A 46 23.41 -19.87 72.66
CA ALA A 46 23.34 -19.62 74.09
C ALA A 46 22.84 -20.84 74.87
N GLU A 47 21.84 -21.57 74.34
CA GLU A 47 21.33 -22.80 74.95
C GLU A 47 22.39 -23.93 74.94
N LYS A 48 23.18 -24.06 73.86
CA LYS A 48 24.30 -25.00 73.81
C LYS A 48 25.36 -24.69 74.86
N ILE A 49 25.75 -23.43 75.00
CA ILE A 49 26.71 -22.98 76.02
C ILE A 49 26.16 -23.26 77.43
N ALA A 50 24.87 -22.99 77.67
CA ALA A 50 24.24 -23.29 78.95
C ALA A 50 24.19 -24.80 79.25
N ALA A 51 23.95 -25.63 78.23
CA ALA A 51 23.98 -27.09 78.35
C ALA A 51 25.39 -27.64 78.61
N GLU A 52 26.42 -27.05 77.99
CA GLU A 52 27.83 -27.41 78.22
C GLU A 52 28.26 -27.09 79.66
N ILE A 53 27.91 -25.90 80.17
CA ILE A 53 28.16 -25.51 81.57
C ILE A 53 27.39 -26.42 82.56
N ALA A 54 26.17 -26.82 82.22
CA ALA A 54 25.38 -27.72 83.04
C ALA A 54 25.92 -29.17 83.03
N GLY A 55 26.46 -29.63 81.90
CA GLY A 55 27.14 -30.91 81.78
C GLY A 55 28.43 -30.96 82.58
N GLU A 56 29.24 -29.91 82.51
CA GLU A 56 30.49 -29.79 83.30
C GLU A 56 30.21 -29.78 84.82
N LYS A 57 29.09 -29.17 85.25
CA LYS A 57 28.62 -29.24 86.65
C LYS A 57 28.08 -30.62 87.05
N ALA A 58 27.51 -31.39 86.11
CA ALA A 58 27.03 -32.73 86.38
C ALA A 58 28.19 -33.71 86.61
N ASP A 59 29.28 -33.59 85.85
CA ASP A 59 30.47 -34.44 86.00
C ASP A 59 31.17 -34.27 87.37
N THR A 60 31.03 -33.11 88.01
CA THR A 60 31.48 -32.90 89.40
C THR A 60 30.58 -33.49 90.48
N HIS A 61 29.38 -34.00 90.15
CA HIS A 61 28.38 -34.48 91.12
C HIS A 61 27.94 -35.96 90.92
N VAL A 62 28.56 -36.75 90.02
CA VAL A 62 28.11 -38.13 89.68
C VAL A 62 28.55 -39.22 90.66
N HIS A 63 29.22 -38.91 91.77
CA HIS A 63 29.37 -39.86 92.89
C HIS A 63 28.30 -39.65 93.96
N GLU A 64 27.05 -40.02 93.63
CA GLU A 64 26.08 -40.69 94.50
C GLU A 64 24.66 -40.56 93.91
N GLY A 65 23.97 -41.69 93.72
CA GLY A 65 22.50 -41.69 93.60
C GLY A 65 21.92 -42.46 92.42
N THR A 66 21.29 -43.57 92.75
CA THR A 66 20.47 -44.46 91.91
C THR A 66 19.40 -43.69 91.12
N ILE A 67 19.40 -43.80 89.79
CA ILE A 67 18.43 -43.13 88.91
C ILE A 67 17.04 -43.78 89.09
N SER A 68 16.09 -43.00 89.63
CA SER A 68 14.68 -43.38 89.78
C SER A 68 13.98 -43.56 88.41
N PRO A 69 13.06 -44.53 88.23
CA PRO A 69 12.43 -44.87 86.95
C PRO A 69 11.70 -43.71 86.23
N GLU A 70 11.25 -42.68 86.96
CA GLU A 70 10.66 -41.47 86.37
C GLU A 70 11.66 -40.61 85.57
N GLN A 71 12.92 -40.57 86.00
CA GLN A 71 13.99 -39.83 85.30
C GLN A 71 14.35 -40.52 83.97
N LEU A 72 14.22 -41.85 83.92
CA LEU A 72 14.46 -42.64 82.70
C LEU A 72 13.38 -42.41 81.64
N ASN A 73 12.12 -42.28 82.06
CA ASN A 73 11.00 -42.01 81.14
C ASN A 73 11.02 -40.59 80.58
N THR A 74 11.43 -39.61 81.38
CA THR A 74 11.60 -38.22 80.91
C THR A 74 12.79 -38.06 79.98
N LEU A 75 13.91 -38.77 80.20
CA LEU A 75 15.05 -38.81 79.28
C LEU A 75 14.69 -39.47 77.94
N LYS A 76 13.96 -40.59 77.96
CA LYS A 76 13.44 -41.21 76.72
C LYS A 76 12.49 -40.29 75.96
N GLY A 77 11.59 -39.59 76.66
CA GLY A 77 10.69 -38.61 76.06
C GLY A 77 11.43 -37.44 75.39
N LYS A 78 12.46 -36.89 76.05
CA LYS A 78 13.33 -35.85 75.48
C LYS A 78 14.11 -36.34 74.26
N GLN A 79 14.59 -37.59 74.29
CA GLN A 79 15.33 -38.18 73.17
C GLN A 79 14.44 -38.38 71.95
N VAL A 80 13.21 -38.88 72.13
CA VAL A 80 12.21 -39.02 71.06
C VAL A 80 11.82 -37.66 70.49
N HIS A 81 11.59 -36.65 71.34
CA HIS A 81 11.27 -35.29 70.89
C HIS A 81 12.41 -34.67 70.08
N SER A 82 13.67 -34.88 70.48
CA SER A 82 14.84 -34.40 69.74
C SER A 82 14.97 -35.04 68.35
N GLN A 83 14.54 -36.30 68.19
CA GLN A 83 14.57 -37.00 66.90
C GLN A 83 13.46 -36.49 65.98
N ILE A 84 12.25 -36.29 66.51
CA ILE A 84 11.12 -35.73 65.77
C ILE A 84 11.46 -34.31 65.28
N VAL A 85 12.03 -33.46 66.14
CA VAL A 85 12.43 -32.10 65.75
C VAL A 85 13.51 -32.11 64.67
N LYS A 86 14.50 -33.01 64.75
CA LYS A 86 15.52 -33.16 63.69
C LYS A 86 14.90 -33.57 62.35
N GLU A 87 13.94 -34.49 62.38
CA GLU A 87 13.24 -34.97 61.19
C GLU A 87 12.33 -33.89 60.56
N GLU A 88 11.68 -33.08 61.39
CA GLU A 88 10.90 -31.92 60.91
C GLU A 88 11.79 -30.83 60.30
N VAL A 89 12.94 -30.54 60.89
CA VAL A 89 13.89 -29.55 60.36
C VAL A 89 14.48 -30.01 59.02
N THR A 90 14.82 -31.29 58.87
CA THR A 90 15.31 -31.82 57.58
C THR A 90 14.21 -31.83 56.51
N ALA A 91 12.97 -32.15 56.88
CA ALA A 91 11.82 -32.08 55.98
C ALA A 91 11.50 -30.63 55.55
N GLN A 92 11.61 -29.65 56.46
CA GLN A 92 11.45 -28.24 56.12
C GLN A 92 12.56 -27.74 55.18
N LEU A 93 13.81 -28.11 55.45
CA LEU A 93 14.94 -27.74 54.60
C LEU A 93 14.81 -28.32 53.17
N ALA A 94 14.30 -29.55 53.05
CA ALA A 94 14.02 -30.17 51.76
C ALA A 94 12.91 -29.45 50.98
N ARG A 95 11.85 -29.00 51.67
CA ARG A 95 10.77 -28.20 51.06
C ARG A 95 11.25 -26.84 50.58
N GLU A 96 12.09 -26.16 51.34
CA GLU A 96 12.67 -24.88 50.91
C GLU A 96 13.53 -25.02 49.66
N ARG A 97 14.36 -26.07 49.58
CA ARG A 97 15.17 -26.37 48.38
C ARG A 97 14.29 -26.65 47.16
N ALA A 98 13.27 -27.49 47.31
CA ALA A 98 12.33 -27.78 46.24
C ALA A 98 11.58 -26.51 45.77
N ASN A 99 11.17 -25.65 46.70
CA ASN A 99 10.51 -24.39 46.35
C ASN A 99 11.44 -23.41 45.65
N ALA A 100 12.73 -23.35 46.04
CA ALA A 100 13.74 -22.54 45.37
C ALA A 100 13.97 -23.02 43.93
N GLU A 101 14.09 -24.33 43.70
CA GLU A 101 14.23 -24.90 42.36
C GLU A 101 13.01 -24.61 41.48
N ILE A 102 11.79 -24.78 42.02
CA ILE A 102 10.54 -24.45 41.30
C ILE A 102 10.49 -22.95 40.97
N TYR A 103 10.97 -22.09 41.87
CA TYR A 103 11.01 -20.65 41.65
C TYR A 103 11.94 -20.29 40.47
N GLU A 104 13.15 -20.83 40.45
CA GLU A 104 14.12 -20.58 39.37
C GLU A 104 13.64 -21.16 38.02
N LEU A 105 13.02 -22.34 38.02
CA LEU A 105 12.37 -22.92 36.84
C LEU A 105 11.24 -22.03 36.30
N ARG A 106 10.38 -21.48 37.16
CA ARG A 106 9.31 -20.55 36.72
C ARG A 106 9.88 -19.23 36.22
N LYS A 107 10.98 -18.76 36.79
CA LYS A 107 11.66 -17.53 36.38
C LYS A 107 12.30 -17.69 35.01
N SER A 108 13.01 -18.78 34.77
CA SER A 108 13.60 -19.08 33.46
C SER A 108 12.53 -19.27 32.39
N GLN A 109 11.44 -19.97 32.70
CA GLN A 109 10.29 -20.10 31.80
C GLN A 109 9.66 -18.75 31.45
N ARG A 110 9.46 -17.84 32.43
CA ARG A 110 8.92 -16.51 32.15
C ARG A 110 9.82 -15.69 31.23
N ILE A 111 11.13 -15.71 31.50
CA ILE A 111 12.11 -14.99 30.67
C ILE A 111 12.10 -15.55 29.24
N GLN A 112 12.01 -16.87 29.10
CA GLN A 112 11.99 -17.54 27.80
C GLN A 112 10.69 -17.24 27.04
N GLN A 113 9.54 -17.33 27.71
CA GLN A 113 8.24 -16.99 27.15
C GLN A 113 8.17 -15.52 26.69
N GLU A 114 8.79 -14.60 27.42
CA GLU A 114 8.83 -13.19 27.04
C GLU A 114 9.72 -12.95 25.81
N ARG A 115 10.87 -13.65 25.71
CA ARG A 115 11.73 -13.63 24.52
C ARG A 115 11.01 -14.20 23.30
N ASP A 116 10.33 -15.33 23.46
CA ASP A 116 9.61 -15.99 22.36
C ASP A 116 8.43 -15.13 21.89
N SER A 117 7.69 -14.51 22.82
CA SER A 117 6.61 -13.58 22.50
C SER A 117 7.12 -12.35 21.72
N ARG A 118 8.29 -11.80 22.09
CA ARG A 118 8.92 -10.69 21.36
C ARG A 118 9.41 -11.11 19.98
N ARG A 119 10.01 -12.31 19.85
CA ARG A 119 10.44 -12.88 18.57
C ARG A 119 9.25 -13.11 17.63
N LEU A 120 8.19 -13.74 18.13
CA LEU A 120 6.96 -14.01 17.37
C LEU A 120 6.30 -12.71 16.89
N LYS A 121 6.24 -11.67 17.74
CA LYS A 121 5.70 -10.36 17.32
C LYS A 121 6.52 -9.72 16.20
N HIS A 122 7.84 -9.71 16.30
CA HIS A 122 8.70 -9.12 15.27
C HIS A 122 8.71 -9.92 13.97
N GLN A 123 8.68 -11.25 14.05
CA GLN A 123 8.63 -12.12 12.88
C GLN A 123 7.26 -12.02 12.18
N ARG A 124 6.16 -12.04 12.94
CA ARG A 124 4.79 -11.93 12.42
C ARG A 124 4.52 -10.56 11.82
N SER A 125 5.00 -9.47 12.43
CA SER A 125 4.82 -8.11 11.89
C SER A 125 5.55 -7.92 10.56
N ARG A 126 6.80 -8.38 10.43
CA ARG A 126 7.56 -8.29 9.17
C ARG A 126 6.95 -9.18 8.08
N TRP A 127 6.51 -10.38 8.45
CA TRP A 127 5.86 -11.29 7.51
C TRP A 127 4.51 -10.76 7.02
N LEU A 128 3.67 -10.22 7.91
CA LEU A 128 2.40 -9.59 7.54
C LEU A 128 2.59 -8.36 6.65
N GLN A 129 3.58 -7.50 6.94
CA GLN A 129 3.89 -6.36 6.10
C GLN A 129 4.38 -6.78 4.71
N SER A 130 5.23 -7.81 4.65
CA SER A 130 5.70 -8.37 3.38
C SER A 130 4.54 -8.96 2.57
N ALA A 131 3.67 -9.75 3.22
CA ALA A 131 2.49 -10.35 2.61
C ALA A 131 1.51 -9.29 2.06
N LEU A 132 1.27 -8.22 2.83
CA LEU A 132 0.39 -7.12 2.42
C LEU A 132 0.98 -6.36 1.23
N ASN A 133 2.28 -6.08 1.25
CA ASN A 133 2.97 -5.44 0.13
C ASN A 133 2.96 -6.32 -1.14
N THR A 134 3.12 -7.64 -1.00
CA THR A 134 3.01 -8.56 -2.14
C THR A 134 1.61 -8.60 -2.73
N ILE A 135 0.57 -8.61 -1.88
CA ILE A 135 -0.84 -8.56 -2.32
C ILE A 135 -1.13 -7.24 -3.03
N LEU A 136 -0.69 -6.10 -2.48
CA LEU A 136 -0.86 -4.78 -3.08
C LEU A 136 -0.24 -4.72 -4.49
N LYS A 137 0.97 -5.27 -4.67
CA LYS A 137 1.63 -5.35 -5.97
C LYS A 137 0.84 -6.22 -6.96
N LEU A 138 0.30 -7.36 -6.53
CA LEU A 138 -0.53 -8.21 -7.38
C LEU A 138 -1.81 -7.49 -7.84
N ILE A 139 -2.47 -6.77 -6.94
CA ILE A 139 -3.65 -5.96 -7.28
C ILE A 139 -3.28 -4.89 -8.32
N LEU A 140 -2.15 -4.18 -8.12
CA LEU A 140 -1.67 -3.17 -9.06
C LEU A 140 -1.35 -3.77 -10.44
N ILE A 141 -0.75 -4.96 -10.50
CA ILE A 141 -0.51 -5.68 -11.76
C ILE A 141 -1.83 -6.03 -12.45
N ILE A 142 -2.82 -6.53 -11.71
CA ILE A 142 -4.15 -6.86 -12.28
C ILE A 142 -4.82 -5.60 -12.86
N ILE A 143 -4.72 -4.46 -12.17
CA ILE A 143 -5.25 -3.18 -12.67
C ILE A 143 -4.52 -2.74 -13.95
N LEU A 144 -3.19 -2.89 -14.01
CA LEU A 144 -2.44 -2.57 -15.23
C LEU A 144 -2.85 -3.47 -16.41
N ILE A 145 -3.06 -4.76 -16.16
CA ILE A 145 -3.53 -5.71 -17.17
C ILE A 145 -4.93 -5.33 -17.65
N SER A 146 -5.86 -5.00 -16.73
CA SER A 146 -7.23 -4.61 -17.13
C SER A 146 -7.25 -3.32 -17.95
N LEU A 147 -6.41 -2.34 -17.59
CA LEU A 147 -6.23 -1.12 -18.38
C LEU A 147 -5.61 -1.40 -19.76
N ALA A 148 -4.63 -2.31 -19.84
CA ALA A 148 -4.05 -2.72 -21.12
C ALA A 148 -5.09 -3.40 -22.02
N VAL A 149 -5.91 -4.30 -21.48
CA VAL A 149 -7.01 -4.96 -22.22
C VAL A 149 -8.04 -3.93 -22.68
N LEU A 150 -8.44 -3.00 -21.82
CA LEU A 150 -9.35 -1.90 -22.19
C LEU A 150 -8.75 -1.01 -23.28
N GLY A 151 -7.46 -0.70 -23.20
CA GLY A 151 -6.73 0.05 -24.22
C GLY A 151 -6.71 -0.67 -25.56
N LEU A 152 -6.38 -1.96 -25.56
CA LEU A 152 -6.40 -2.81 -26.76
C LEU A 152 -7.81 -2.92 -27.35
N TYR A 153 -8.82 -3.10 -26.50
CA TYR A 153 -10.22 -3.13 -26.94
C TYR A 153 -10.64 -1.82 -27.59
N ARG A 154 -10.25 -0.68 -27.01
CA ARG A 154 -10.53 0.64 -27.57
C ARG A 154 -9.83 0.85 -28.91
N MET A 155 -8.57 0.44 -29.03
CA MET A 155 -7.81 0.49 -30.29
C MET A 155 -8.45 -0.40 -31.36
N TYR A 156 -8.79 -1.63 -31.01
CA TYR A 156 -9.51 -2.55 -31.89
C TYR A 156 -10.81 -1.94 -32.39
N ARG A 157 -11.63 -1.40 -31.49
CA ARG A 157 -12.88 -0.71 -31.83
C ARG A 157 -12.64 0.47 -32.78
N TRP A 158 -11.61 1.26 -32.55
CA TRP A 158 -11.29 2.41 -33.41
C TRP A 158 -10.88 2.00 -34.83
N VAL A 159 -10.18 0.88 -34.99
CA VAL A 159 -9.78 0.34 -36.31
C VAL A 159 -10.95 -0.32 -37.05
N THR A 160 -11.89 -0.90 -36.31
CA THR A 160 -12.99 -1.72 -36.86
C THR A 160 -14.31 -0.98 -37.00
N GLU A 161 -14.48 0.17 -36.36
CA GLU A 161 -15.61 1.06 -36.61
C GLU A 161 -15.51 1.61 -38.03
N ALA A 162 -16.27 1.01 -38.95
CA ALA A 162 -16.51 1.57 -40.26
C ALA A 162 -17.10 2.99 -40.10
N PRO A 163 -16.70 3.97 -40.95
CA PRO A 163 -17.35 5.27 -40.93
C PRO A 163 -18.85 5.05 -41.10
N LEU A 164 -19.66 5.71 -40.28
CA LEU A 164 -21.11 5.65 -40.37
C LEU A 164 -21.50 6.15 -41.77
N ILE A 165 -21.72 5.23 -42.71
CA ILE A 165 -22.24 5.52 -44.05
C ILE A 165 -23.67 5.97 -43.81
N LYS A 166 -23.85 7.26 -43.55
CA LYS A 166 -25.15 7.88 -43.64
C LYS A 166 -25.50 7.86 -45.11
N GLU A 167 -26.43 7.00 -45.48
CA GLU A 167 -27.06 7.06 -46.79
C GLU A 167 -27.69 8.45 -46.93
N VAL A 168 -27.17 9.22 -47.87
CA VAL A 168 -27.62 10.57 -48.17
C VAL A 168 -28.96 10.43 -48.91
N GLU A 169 -30.06 10.22 -48.17
CA GLU A 169 -31.41 10.13 -48.75
C GLU A 169 -31.84 11.44 -49.45
N LYS A 170 -31.23 12.57 -49.07
CA LYS A 170 -31.48 13.88 -49.70
C LYS A 170 -30.33 14.26 -50.61
N ARG A 171 -30.62 14.31 -51.93
CA ARG A 171 -29.73 14.84 -52.96
C ARG A 171 -29.12 16.17 -52.49
N VAL A 172 -27.85 16.15 -52.12
CA VAL A 172 -27.08 17.37 -51.87
C VAL A 172 -26.71 17.93 -53.24
N GLU A 173 -27.24 19.10 -53.56
CA GLU A 173 -26.80 19.88 -54.73
C GLU A 173 -25.38 20.37 -54.43
N VAL A 174 -24.38 19.62 -54.90
CA VAL A 174 -22.99 20.04 -54.81
C VAL A 174 -22.76 21.08 -55.91
N PRO A 175 -22.39 22.34 -55.58
CA PRO A 175 -21.93 23.28 -56.60
C PRO A 175 -20.63 22.73 -57.21
N VAL A 176 -20.67 22.44 -58.51
CA VAL A 176 -19.53 21.90 -59.26
C VAL A 176 -18.57 23.05 -59.56
N GLU A 177 -17.55 23.25 -58.72
CA GLU A 177 -16.46 24.19 -59.00
C GLU A 177 -15.30 23.58 -59.80
N LYS A 178 -15.35 22.28 -60.12
CA LYS A 178 -14.26 21.59 -60.79
C LYS A 178 -14.54 21.47 -62.29
N ARG A 179 -13.72 22.14 -63.12
CA ARG A 179 -13.71 21.98 -64.58
C ARG A 179 -13.53 20.50 -64.90
N VAL A 180 -14.59 19.89 -65.44
CA VAL A 180 -14.56 18.53 -65.96
C VAL A 180 -13.93 18.61 -67.34
N GLU A 181 -12.70 18.11 -67.47
CA GLU A 181 -12.08 17.87 -68.78
C GLU A 181 -12.71 16.61 -69.38
N VAL A 182 -13.62 16.80 -70.33
CA VAL A 182 -14.21 15.71 -71.10
C VAL A 182 -13.21 15.30 -72.17
N PRO A 183 -12.74 14.04 -72.21
CA PRO A 183 -12.00 13.55 -73.36
C PRO A 183 -12.95 13.43 -74.56
N VAL A 184 -12.75 14.28 -75.57
CA VAL A 184 -13.53 14.27 -76.81
C VAL A 184 -12.97 13.21 -77.75
N GLU A 185 -13.48 11.98 -77.64
CA GLU A 185 -13.32 10.95 -78.69
C GLU A 185 -14.46 11.11 -79.71
N LYS A 186 -14.39 12.14 -80.54
CA LYS A 186 -15.11 12.17 -81.82
C LYS A 186 -14.50 13.17 -82.78
N VAL A 187 -13.85 12.64 -83.82
CA VAL A 187 -13.46 13.38 -85.01
C VAL A 187 -14.75 13.89 -85.66
N VAL A 188 -14.99 15.19 -85.57
CA VAL A 188 -16.06 15.88 -86.30
C VAL A 188 -15.37 16.69 -87.39
N GLU A 189 -15.59 16.27 -88.64
CA GLU A 189 -15.19 16.99 -89.84
C GLU A 189 -15.90 18.35 -89.88
N LYS A 190 -15.27 19.37 -89.33
CA LYS A 190 -15.73 20.74 -89.46
C LYS A 190 -15.26 21.26 -90.82
N LYS A 191 -16.20 21.29 -91.78
CA LYS A 191 -16.02 21.86 -93.11
C LYS A 191 -15.41 23.26 -93.00
N VAL A 192 -14.23 23.42 -93.57
CA VAL A 192 -13.54 24.69 -93.74
C VAL A 192 -14.30 25.49 -94.79
N GLU A 193 -15.05 26.51 -94.37
CA GLU A 193 -15.61 27.51 -95.27
C GLU A 193 -14.47 28.42 -95.72
N VAL A 194 -14.04 28.19 -96.96
CA VAL A 194 -13.04 28.98 -97.67
C VAL A 194 -13.68 30.33 -98.03
N ILE A 195 -13.16 31.40 -97.43
CA ILE A 195 -13.44 32.78 -97.85
C ILE A 195 -12.59 33.02 -99.10
N PRO A 196 -13.18 33.29 -100.29
CA PRO A 196 -12.42 33.55 -101.51
C PRO A 196 -11.65 34.88 -101.41
N ASP A 197 -10.46 34.92 -102.02
CA ASP A 197 -9.48 36.02 -101.97
C ASP A 197 -9.94 37.35 -102.64
N GLU A 198 -11.20 37.43 -103.07
CA GLU A 198 -11.76 38.57 -103.83
C GLU A 198 -12.56 39.56 -102.97
N CYS A 199 -12.55 39.41 -101.65
CA CYS A 199 -13.27 40.32 -100.73
C CYS A 199 -12.28 41.18 -99.92
N THR A 200 -12.44 42.51 -99.98
CA THR A 200 -11.62 43.45 -99.22
C THR A 200 -12.35 43.95 -97.97
N GLN A 201 -11.60 44.14 -96.87
CA GLN A 201 -12.15 44.64 -95.61
C GLN A 201 -11.98 46.16 -95.53
N ILE A 202 -13.09 46.89 -95.35
CA ILE A 202 -13.09 48.34 -95.17
C ILE A 202 -13.56 48.67 -93.74
N ARG A 203 -12.78 49.47 -93.01
CA ARG A 203 -13.15 49.98 -91.67
C ARG A 203 -13.53 51.45 -91.75
N ARG A 204 -14.76 51.80 -91.36
CA ARG A 204 -15.22 53.20 -91.20
C ARG A 204 -16.09 53.33 -89.94
N ASN A 205 -15.86 54.38 -89.14
CA ASN A 205 -16.60 54.70 -87.92
C ASN A 205 -16.76 53.51 -86.95
N GLY A 206 -15.69 52.74 -86.73
CA GLY A 206 -15.66 51.60 -85.80
C GLY A 206 -16.42 50.35 -86.26
N LYS A 207 -17.00 50.35 -87.47
CA LYS A 207 -17.71 49.21 -88.06
C LYS A 207 -16.91 48.64 -89.24
N ILE A 208 -16.89 47.31 -89.32
CA ILE A 208 -16.19 46.55 -90.36
C ILE A 208 -17.21 46.20 -91.44
N TYR A 209 -16.93 46.60 -92.68
CA TYR A 209 -17.68 46.24 -93.88
C TYR A 209 -16.79 45.38 -94.77
N ILE A 210 -17.40 44.40 -95.44
CA ILE A 210 -16.72 43.53 -96.39
C ILE A 210 -17.26 43.91 -97.76
N ASP A 211 -16.37 44.32 -98.66
CA ASP A 211 -16.70 44.63 -100.05
C ASP A 211 -16.28 43.44 -100.92
N CYS A 212 -17.26 42.83 -101.58
CA CYS A 212 -17.10 41.63 -102.41
C CYS A 212 -17.66 41.89 -103.82
N ASP A 213 -17.30 43.02 -104.44
CA ASP A 213 -17.67 43.41 -105.82
C ASP A 213 -19.13 43.10 -106.18
N GLY A 214 -20.05 43.52 -105.29
CA GLY A 214 -21.50 43.40 -105.52
C GLY A 214 -22.12 42.04 -105.17
N VAL A 215 -21.39 41.09 -104.59
CA VAL A 215 -21.92 39.81 -104.10
C VAL A 215 -22.33 39.93 -102.62
N LYS A 216 -23.58 39.57 -102.30
CA LYS A 216 -24.06 39.49 -100.92
C LYS A 216 -23.59 38.19 -100.29
N VAL A 217 -22.84 38.28 -99.19
CA VAL A 217 -22.43 37.15 -98.35
C VAL A 217 -23.37 37.06 -97.15
N ASP A 218 -23.98 35.89 -96.93
CA ASP A 218 -24.88 35.67 -95.81
C ASP A 218 -24.16 35.85 -94.46
N GLY A 219 -24.67 36.75 -93.61
CA GLY A 219 -24.14 37.02 -92.27
C GLY A 219 -23.16 38.19 -92.14
N ALA A 220 -22.87 38.94 -93.22
CA ALA A 220 -22.03 40.14 -93.18
C ALA A 220 -22.71 41.37 -93.84
N ASN A 221 -22.45 42.57 -93.29
CA ASN A 221 -22.89 43.83 -93.90
C ASN A 221 -22.04 44.11 -95.15
N THR A 222 -22.54 43.71 -96.32
CA THR A 222 -21.91 43.94 -97.63
C THR A 222 -22.49 45.18 -98.31
N LEU A 223 -21.64 45.94 -99.02
CA LEU A 223 -22.03 47.12 -99.79
C LEU A 223 -22.59 46.71 -101.17
N GLY A 224 -23.62 45.88 -101.18
CA GLY A 224 -24.21 45.37 -102.43
C GLY A 224 -25.18 46.36 -103.08
N ASN A 225 -24.72 47.07 -104.12
CA ASN A 225 -25.48 47.77 -105.20
C ASN A 225 -26.70 48.64 -104.84
N GLU A 226 -26.90 49.01 -103.56
CA GLU A 226 -27.86 50.05 -103.17
C GLU A 226 -27.26 51.44 -103.44
N LYS A 227 -27.53 51.95 -104.65
CA LYS A 227 -27.53 53.37 -105.06
C LYS A 227 -27.05 54.35 -103.97
N LEU A 228 -25.74 54.62 -103.91
CA LEU A 228 -25.03 55.90 -103.62
C LEU A 228 -25.68 56.98 -102.71
N SER A 229 -26.65 56.65 -101.86
CA SER A 229 -27.52 57.61 -101.14
C SER A 229 -27.50 57.42 -99.63
N ARG A 230 -26.75 56.42 -99.14
CA ARG A 230 -26.46 56.22 -97.71
C ARG A 230 -24.98 55.89 -97.52
N MET A 231 -24.12 56.74 -98.07
CA MET A 231 -22.71 56.73 -97.65
C MET A 231 -22.68 57.41 -96.26
N PRO A 232 -22.31 56.72 -95.16
CA PRO A 232 -22.26 57.34 -93.86
C PRO A 232 -21.21 58.46 -93.86
N GLU A 233 -21.63 59.66 -93.49
CA GLU A 233 -20.83 60.89 -93.49
C GLU A 233 -19.52 60.69 -92.70
N LEU A 234 -18.43 61.21 -93.28
CA LEU A 234 -17.15 61.40 -92.61
C LEU A 234 -17.34 62.57 -91.64
N LEU A 235 -17.16 62.35 -90.35
CA LEU A 235 -16.99 63.46 -89.41
C LEU A 235 -15.69 64.19 -89.80
N GLN A 236 -15.84 65.42 -90.31
CA GLN A 236 -14.77 66.42 -90.38
C GLN A 236 -14.62 67.02 -88.98
N GLU A 237 -13.37 67.03 -88.47
CA GLU A 237 -12.87 67.59 -87.19
C GLU A 237 -13.85 67.76 -86.00
#